data_AF-A0A5N5FMZ5-F1
#
_entry.id   AF-A0A5N5FMZ5-F1
#
_cell.length_a   1.000
_cell.length_b   1.000
_cell.length_c   1.000
_cell.angle_alpha   90.00
_cell.angle_beta   90.00
_cell.angle_gamma   90.00
#
_symmetry.space_group_name_H-M   'P 1'
#
loop_
_entity.id
_entity.type
_entity.pdbx_description
1 polymer ?
#
loop_
_entity_poly.entity_id
_entity_poly.type
_entity_poly.pdbx_seq_one_letter_code
_entity_poly.pdbx_strand_id
1 'polypeptide(L)'
;MPRANVADHIGKVVGGIANDANSPNSLVNNLVSALKPNKDNFTEYTWSALVQEFIMAHNEIRRAEKMKPLVWNDTMAQLAEDRAKKQDHDCGMRHSSYQGMGENLFWGYKAHWLLRETVYDWAHEKQYYNKENR
;
A
#
# COMPACT_ATOMS: atom_id res chain seq x y z
N MET A 1 -2.07 -19.15 -7.13
CA MET A 1 -3.22 -19.67 -6.36
C MET A 1 -4.45 -18.80 -6.66
N PRO A 2 -5.69 -19.29 -6.53
CA PRO A 2 -6.84 -18.77 -7.27
C PRO A 2 -7.20 -17.34 -6.85
N ARG A 3 -7.50 -16.52 -7.88
CA ARG A 3 -7.78 -15.09 -7.78
C ARG A 3 -9.12 -14.83 -7.09
N ALA A 4 -9.10 -14.18 -5.94
CA ALA A 4 -10.23 -13.36 -5.53
C ALA A 4 -10.26 -12.13 -6.43
N ASN A 5 -11.39 -11.86 -7.07
CA ASN A 5 -11.55 -10.73 -7.98
C ASN A 5 -11.65 -9.44 -7.15
N VAL A 6 -10.58 -8.64 -7.10
CA VAL A 6 -10.43 -7.44 -6.25
C VAL A 6 -11.46 -6.34 -6.58
N ALA A 7 -12.13 -6.42 -7.73
CA ALA A 7 -13.27 -5.58 -8.05
C ALA A 7 -14.37 -5.61 -6.96
N ASP A 8 -14.56 -6.75 -6.30
CA ASP A 8 -15.57 -6.91 -5.24
C ASP A 8 -15.15 -6.26 -3.91
N HIS A 9 -13.85 -6.11 -3.65
CA HIS A 9 -13.35 -5.50 -2.41
C HIS A 9 -13.37 -3.97 -2.45
N ILE A 10 -13.09 -3.37 -3.62
CA ILE A 10 -13.23 -1.93 -3.81
C ILE A 10 -14.71 -1.52 -3.69
N GLY A 11 -15.63 -2.31 -4.26
CA GLY A 11 -17.08 -2.05 -4.16
C GLY A 11 -17.62 -2.08 -2.72
N LYS A 12 -17.09 -2.97 -1.85
CA LYS A 12 -17.53 -3.08 -0.45
C LYS A 12 -17.02 -1.97 0.46
N VAL A 13 -15.79 -1.50 0.26
CA VAL A 13 -15.25 -0.37 1.05
C VAL A 13 -15.99 0.92 0.67
N VAL A 14 -16.30 1.12 -0.61
CA VAL A 14 -17.02 2.30 -1.13
C VAL A 14 -18.49 2.34 -0.67
N GLY A 15 -19.17 1.20 -0.56
CA GLY A 15 -20.58 1.14 -0.13
C GLY A 15 -20.84 1.58 1.31
N GLY A 16 -19.83 1.54 2.19
CA GLY A 16 -19.96 1.92 3.61
C GLY A 16 -19.75 3.41 3.90
N ILE A 17 -19.20 4.18 2.96
CA ILE A 17 -18.79 5.58 3.16
C ILE A 17 -19.71 6.58 2.46
N ALA A 18 -20.58 6.11 1.55
CA ALA A 18 -21.35 6.96 0.64
C ALA A 18 -22.72 7.46 1.17
N ASN A 19 -23.10 7.17 2.42
CA ASN A 19 -24.48 7.41 2.89
C ASN A 19 -24.61 8.31 4.13
N ASP A 20 -23.86 9.41 4.19
CA ASP A 20 -24.25 10.55 5.04
C ASP A 20 -24.13 11.87 4.26
N ALA A 21 -25.28 12.48 4.00
CA ALA A 21 -25.46 13.67 3.18
C ALA A 21 -24.96 14.96 3.84
N ASN A 22 -24.24 14.90 4.98
CA ASN A 22 -23.64 16.07 5.64
C ASN A 22 -22.11 15.94 5.94
N SER A 23 -21.39 15.03 5.28
CA SER A 23 -19.95 14.77 5.49
C SER A 23 -19.04 15.52 4.47
N PRO A 24 -17.76 15.84 4.75
CA PRO A 24 -16.86 16.65 3.91
C PRO A 24 -16.49 15.95 2.58
N ASN A 25 -17.47 15.91 1.67
CA ASN A 25 -17.50 15.04 0.51
C ASN A 25 -16.62 15.51 -0.66
N SER A 26 -16.11 16.74 -0.69
CA SER A 26 -15.27 17.20 -1.83
C SER A 26 -13.84 16.65 -1.80
N LEU A 27 -13.21 16.60 -0.62
CA LEU A 27 -11.85 16.07 -0.46
C LEU A 27 -11.82 14.56 -0.66
N VAL A 28 -12.83 13.86 -0.14
CA VAL A 28 -12.98 12.41 -0.29
C VAL A 28 -13.23 12.04 -1.75
N ASN A 29 -14.10 12.76 -2.47
CA ASN A 29 -14.36 12.49 -3.89
C ASN A 29 -13.15 12.76 -4.79
N ASN A 30 -12.37 13.79 -4.49
CA ASN A 30 -11.12 14.09 -5.20
C ASN A 30 -10.06 13.01 -4.93
N LEU A 31 -9.96 12.55 -3.69
CA LEU A 31 -9.08 11.45 -3.33
C LEU A 31 -9.50 10.15 -4.04
N VAL A 32 -10.79 9.79 -3.98
CA VAL A 32 -11.34 8.62 -4.67
C VAL A 32 -11.08 8.67 -6.18
N SER A 33 -11.08 9.85 -6.78
CA SER A 33 -10.75 10.02 -8.21
C SER A 33 -9.25 9.90 -8.49
N ALA A 34 -8.39 10.44 -7.62
CA ALA A 34 -6.93 10.31 -7.72
C ALA A 34 -6.41 8.89 -7.41
N LEU A 35 -7.19 8.11 -6.66
CA LEU A 35 -6.92 6.74 -6.29
C LEU A 35 -7.44 5.72 -7.30
N LYS A 36 -8.20 6.14 -8.31
CA LYS A 36 -8.60 5.26 -9.41
C LYS A 36 -7.38 4.96 -10.28
N PRO A 37 -6.88 3.72 -10.31
CA PRO A 37 -5.80 3.36 -11.22
C PRO A 37 -6.35 3.42 -12.64
N ASN A 38 -5.71 4.18 -13.52
CA ASN A 38 -5.98 4.07 -14.95
C ASN A 38 -5.44 2.71 -15.43
N LYS A 39 -6.35 1.76 -15.69
CA LYS A 39 -6.02 0.41 -16.18
C LYS A 39 -5.41 0.42 -17.59
N ASP A 40 -5.54 1.53 -18.31
CA ASP A 40 -5.13 1.66 -19.70
C ASP A 40 -3.79 2.39 -19.87
N ASN A 41 -3.27 3.06 -18.83
CA ASN A 41 -2.02 3.84 -18.97
C ASN A 41 -1.15 3.97 -17.71
N PHE A 42 -1.36 3.14 -16.67
CA PHE A 42 -0.55 3.09 -15.43
C PHE A 42 -0.19 4.46 -14.84
N THR A 43 -1.07 5.45 -14.99
CA THR A 43 -0.75 6.85 -14.70
C THR A 43 -0.38 7.04 -13.25
N GLU A 44 0.76 7.71 -13.05
CA GLU A 44 1.36 8.09 -11.77
C GLU A 44 0.31 8.49 -10.75
N TYR A 45 0.30 7.79 -9.61
CA TYR A 45 -0.29 8.37 -8.41
C TYR A 45 0.38 9.73 -8.18
N THR A 46 -0.41 10.78 -7.94
CA THR A 46 0.16 11.98 -7.33
C THR A 46 0.88 11.57 -6.03
N TRP A 47 1.97 12.25 -5.67
CA TRP A 47 2.71 11.92 -4.45
C TRP A 47 1.80 11.81 -3.22
N SER A 48 0.84 12.73 -3.07
CA SER A 48 -0.14 12.69 -1.98
C SER A 48 -1.02 11.44 -2.01
N ALA A 49 -1.49 11.03 -3.20
CA ALA A 49 -2.30 9.81 -3.36
C ALA A 49 -1.49 8.54 -3.06
N LEU A 50 -0.22 8.49 -3.48
CA LEU A 50 0.70 7.38 -3.21
C LEU A 50 0.92 7.21 -1.70
N VAL A 51 1.28 8.31 -1.02
CA VAL A 51 1.49 8.34 0.43
C VAL A 51 0.26 7.85 1.18
N GLN A 52 -0.91 8.35 0.78
CA GLN A 52 -2.18 7.99 1.43
C GLN A 52 -2.50 6.51 1.24
N GLU A 53 -2.34 5.92 0.05
CA GLU A 53 -2.60 4.48 -0.13
C GLU A 53 -1.66 3.60 0.69
N PHE A 54 -0.37 3.92 0.71
CA PHE A 54 0.58 3.13 1.52
C PHE A 54 0.19 3.15 2.99
N ILE A 55 -0.09 4.32 3.58
CA ILE A 55 -0.46 4.41 4.99
C ILE A 55 -1.83 3.79 5.26
N MET A 56 -2.83 4.02 4.39
CA MET A 56 -4.17 3.45 4.57
C MET A 56 -4.14 1.92 4.54
N ALA A 57 -3.47 1.32 3.55
CA ALA A 57 -3.37 -0.13 3.44
C ALA A 57 -2.68 -0.75 4.68
N HIS A 58 -1.55 -0.19 5.11
CA HIS A 58 -0.86 -0.66 6.31
C HIS A 58 -1.73 -0.52 7.56
N ASN A 59 -2.40 0.61 7.73
CA ASN A 59 -3.22 0.87 8.91
C ASN A 59 -4.51 0.03 8.95
N GLU A 60 -5.04 -0.39 7.81
CA GLU A 60 -6.14 -1.34 7.74
C GLU A 60 -5.72 -2.71 8.30
N ILE A 61 -4.59 -3.24 7.85
CA ILE A 61 -4.03 -4.51 8.36
C ILE A 61 -3.70 -4.40 9.85
N ARG A 62 -3.05 -3.32 10.27
CA ARG A 62 -2.68 -3.10 11.68
C ARG A 62 -3.91 -2.97 12.58
N ARG A 63 -4.97 -2.31 12.12
CA ARG A 63 -6.24 -2.22 12.85
C ARG A 63 -6.88 -3.59 13.05
N ALA A 64 -6.86 -4.45 12.02
CA ALA A 64 -7.37 -5.82 12.14
C ALA A 64 -6.61 -6.64 13.21
N GLU A 65 -5.32 -6.37 13.38
CA GLU A 65 -4.46 -6.98 14.41
C GLU A 65 -4.42 -6.21 15.74
N LYS A 66 -5.25 -5.17 15.93
CA LYS A 66 -5.28 -4.30 17.12
C LYS A 66 -3.93 -3.61 17.43
N MET A 67 -3.14 -3.34 16.40
CA MET A 67 -1.86 -2.63 16.49
C MET A 67 -2.05 -1.12 16.33
N LYS A 68 -1.17 -0.33 16.97
CA LYS A 68 -1.17 1.14 16.82
C LYS A 68 -0.98 1.53 15.35
N PRO A 69 -1.67 2.55 14.82
CA PRO A 69 -1.49 3.00 13.44
C PRO A 69 -0.07 3.56 13.21
N LEU A 70 0.42 3.43 11.98
CA LEU A 70 1.61 4.11 11.48
C LEU A 70 1.26 5.52 11.02
N VAL A 71 2.28 6.38 11.05
CA VAL A 71 2.25 7.73 10.50
C VAL A 71 3.36 7.82 9.44
N TRP A 72 3.10 8.54 8.36
CA TRP A 72 4.08 8.76 7.31
C TRP A 72 5.30 9.54 7.84
N ASN A 73 6.47 9.24 7.30
CA ASN A 73 7.71 9.95 7.59
C ASN A 73 8.45 10.21 6.28
N ASP A 74 8.60 11.49 5.91
CA ASP A 74 9.19 11.87 4.62
C ASP A 74 10.68 11.48 4.51
N THR A 75 11.42 11.49 5.61
CA THR A 75 12.82 11.03 5.62
C THR A 75 12.91 9.54 5.29
N MET A 76 12.03 8.72 5.86
CA MET A 76 11.98 7.28 5.54
C MET A 76 11.55 7.03 4.09
N ALA A 77 10.61 7.84 3.59
CA ALA A 77 10.16 7.77 2.21
C ALA A 77 11.30 8.06 1.23
N GLN A 78 12.11 9.10 1.49
CA GLN A 78 13.26 9.43 0.66
C GLN A 78 14.29 8.30 0.65
N LEU A 79 14.59 7.70 1.81
CA LEU A 79 15.52 6.57 1.90
C LEU A 79 15.02 5.34 1.11
N ALA A 80 13.71 5.08 1.16
CA ALA A 80 13.09 4.00 0.39
C ALA A 80 13.14 4.26 -1.12
N GLU A 81 12.87 5.50 -1.55
CA GLU A 81 12.96 5.91 -2.96
C GLU A 81 14.40 5.78 -3.49
N ASP A 82 15.38 6.29 -2.73
CA ASP A 82 16.80 6.18 -3.08
C ASP A 82 17.25 4.73 -3.18
N ARG A 83 16.72 3.85 -2.31
CA ARG A 83 17.00 2.42 -2.37
C ARG A 83 16.40 1.78 -3.62
N ALA A 84 15.13 2.07 -3.93
CA ALA A 84 14.45 1.55 -5.11
C ALA A 84 15.16 1.95 -6.41
N LYS A 85 15.58 3.23 -6.52
CA LYS A 85 16.37 3.72 -7.67
C LYS A 85 17.70 2.98 -7.85
N LYS A 86 18.39 2.64 -6.77
CA LYS A 86 19.63 1.83 -6.84
C LYS A 86 19.39 0.39 -7.30
N GLN A 87 18.17 -0.11 -7.15
CA GLN A 87 17.79 -1.49 -7.44
C GLN A 87 17.26 -1.66 -8.87
N ASP A 88 16.95 -0.56 -9.57
CA ASP A 88 16.45 -0.54 -10.95
C ASP A 88 17.41 -1.22 -11.95
N HIS A 89 18.72 -1.13 -11.71
CA HIS A 89 19.73 -1.75 -12.57
C HIS A 89 20.05 -3.22 -12.21
N ASP A 90 19.92 -3.61 -10.94
CA ASP A 90 20.31 -4.94 -10.46
C ASP A 90 19.10 -5.90 -10.34
N CYS A 91 17.86 -5.37 -10.32
CA CYS A 91 16.60 -6.08 -10.03
C CYS A 91 16.63 -7.01 -8.79
N GLY A 92 17.71 -7.01 -8.01
CA GLY A 92 17.94 -7.98 -6.95
C GLY A 92 17.24 -7.58 -5.67
N MET A 93 16.42 -8.47 -5.10
CA MET A 93 15.70 -8.30 -3.83
C MET A 93 16.66 -8.35 -2.63
N ARG A 94 17.46 -7.29 -2.47
CA ARG A 94 18.53 -7.20 -1.45
C ARG A 94 18.21 -6.08 -0.49
N HIS A 95 18.25 -6.38 0.80
CA HIS A 95 18.02 -5.35 1.81
C HIS A 95 19.04 -4.21 1.75
N SER A 96 18.63 -3.01 2.11
CA SER A 96 19.54 -1.88 2.34
C SER A 96 20.40 -2.11 3.59
N SER A 97 21.51 -1.36 3.69
CA SER A 97 22.38 -1.35 4.87
C SER A 97 21.99 -0.25 5.87
N TYR A 98 20.82 0.37 5.73
CA TYR A 98 20.37 1.45 6.61
C TYR A 98 20.10 0.90 8.02
N GLN A 99 20.63 1.55 9.04
CA GLN A 99 20.46 1.14 10.43
C GLN A 99 19.25 1.83 11.06
N GLY A 100 18.57 1.14 11.98
CA GLY A 100 17.47 1.71 12.76
C GLY A 100 16.11 1.74 12.04
N MET A 101 15.99 1.13 10.86
CA MET A 101 14.73 0.99 10.12
C MET A 101 14.50 -0.45 9.66
N GLY A 102 13.26 -0.90 9.69
CA GLY A 102 12.83 -2.12 9.01
C GLY A 102 12.56 -1.82 7.54
N GLU A 103 12.72 -2.83 6.68
CA GLU A 103 12.52 -2.70 5.24
C GLU A 103 11.74 -3.90 4.71
N ASN A 104 10.71 -3.62 3.92
CA ASN A 104 10.05 -4.61 3.09
C ASN A 104 10.37 -4.31 1.63
N LEU A 105 10.68 -5.34 0.86
CA LEU A 105 10.94 -5.23 -0.58
C LEU A 105 9.82 -5.90 -1.35
N PHE A 106 9.51 -5.37 -2.53
CA PHE A 106 8.56 -5.98 -3.44
C PHE A 106 9.12 -5.93 -4.86
N TRP A 107 8.96 -7.03 -5.58
CA TRP A 107 9.29 -7.11 -6.99
C TRP A 107 8.19 -7.86 -7.73
N GLY A 108 7.85 -7.36 -8.92
CA GLY A 108 6.82 -7.96 -9.76
C GLY A 108 7.19 -7.84 -11.23
N TYR A 109 7.00 -8.92 -11.98
CA TYR A 109 7.38 -9.00 -13.39
C TYR A 109 6.64 -8.03 -14.33
N LYS A 110 5.44 -7.57 -13.96
CA LYS A 110 4.60 -6.67 -14.78
C LYS A 110 4.21 -5.44 -13.98
N ALA A 111 4.19 -4.27 -14.62
CA ALA A 111 3.85 -2.96 -14.03
C ALA A 111 2.36 -2.75 -13.67
N HIS A 112 1.63 -3.81 -13.33
CA HIS A 112 0.18 -3.78 -13.09
C HIS A 112 -0.22 -3.86 -11.61
N TRP A 113 0.76 -3.91 -10.71
CA TRP A 113 0.50 -4.03 -9.28
C TRP A 113 0.05 -2.70 -8.69
N LEU A 114 -1.05 -2.72 -7.96
CA LEU A 114 -1.48 -1.58 -7.16
C LEU A 114 -0.68 -1.53 -5.86
N LEU A 115 -0.43 -0.31 -5.34
CA LEU A 115 0.29 -0.12 -4.07
C LEU A 115 -0.31 -0.94 -2.93
N ARG A 116 -1.65 -0.97 -2.86
CA ARG A 116 -2.38 -1.78 -1.91
C ARG A 116 -2.11 -3.27 -2.08
N GLU A 117 -2.08 -3.78 -3.31
CA GLU A 117 -1.80 -5.20 -3.55
C GLU A 117 -0.42 -5.60 -3.03
N THR A 118 0.60 -4.76 -3.24
CA THR A 118 1.92 -4.95 -2.64
C THR A 118 1.88 -5.04 -1.11
N VAL A 119 1.16 -4.13 -0.44
CA VAL A 119 1.05 -4.13 1.03
C VAL A 119 0.32 -5.36 1.55
N TYR A 120 -0.73 -5.81 0.85
CA TYR A 120 -1.46 -7.03 1.22
C TYR A 120 -0.65 -8.29 0.96
N ASP A 121 0.19 -8.31 -0.08
CA ASP A 121 1.10 -9.42 -0.36
C ASP A 121 2.05 -9.66 0.82
N TRP A 122 2.68 -8.60 1.34
CA TRP A 122 3.47 -8.69 2.58
C TRP A 122 2.63 -9.15 3.78
N ALA A 123 1.39 -8.67 3.91
CA ALA A 123 0.53 -9.07 5.02
C ALA A 123 0.08 -10.54 4.96
N HIS A 124 -0.01 -11.13 3.76
CA HIS A 124 -0.34 -12.54 3.59
C HIS A 124 0.74 -13.47 4.17
N GLU A 125 1.96 -12.99 4.41
CA GLU A 125 2.99 -13.74 5.14
C GLU A 125 2.58 -14.09 6.57
N LYS A 126 1.56 -13.41 7.13
CA LYS A 126 1.01 -13.71 8.45
C LYS A 126 0.67 -15.18 8.66
N GLN A 127 0.26 -15.91 7.61
CA GLN A 127 -0.03 -17.35 7.71
C GLN A 127 1.18 -18.18 8.14
N TYR A 128 2.40 -17.68 7.91
CA TYR A 128 3.66 -18.30 8.30
C TYR A 128 4.19 -17.78 9.64
N TYR A 129 3.52 -16.82 10.26
CA TYR A 129 3.93 -16.23 11.53
C TYR A 129 3.41 -17.07 12.72
N ASN A 130 4.33 -17.70 13.46
CA ASN A 130 4.01 -18.35 14.72
C ASN A 130 4.29 -17.41 15.90
N LYS A 131 3.23 -16.97 16.60
CA LYS A 131 3.30 -16.07 17.75
C LYS A 131 4.02 -16.66 18.97
N GLU A 132 4.01 -17.98 19.10
CA GLU A 132 4.56 -18.69 20.27
C GLU A 132 6.07 -18.89 20.17
N ASN A 133 6.64 -18.82 18.97
CA ASN A 133 8.07 -19.03 18.69
C ASN A 133 8.74 -17.74 18.18
N ARG A 134 8.54 -16.61 18.86
CA ARG A 134 9.09 -15.30 18.48
C ARG A 134 10.48 -15.03 19.05
#